data_AF-A0A1G0BGH4-F1
#
_entry.id   AF-A0A1G0BGH4-F1
#
_cell.length_a   1.000
_cell.length_b   1.000
_cell.length_c   1.000
_cell.angle_alpha   90.00
_cell.angle_beta   90.00
_cell.angle_gamma   90.00
#
_symmetry.space_group_name_H-M   'P 1'
#
loop_
_entity.id
_entity.type
_entity.pdbx_description
1 polymer ?
#
loop_
_entity_poly.entity_id
_entity_poly.type
_entity_poly.pdbx_seq_one_letter_code
_entity_poly.pdbx_strand_id
1 'polypeptide(L)'
;MVLDGAGRHQRQELAPPENLRLLKLPPYSPEFNPVEHLWDELREKSFHNLVFDSIDAFEGHLESALREMENDLARVRSIVAWTWIIK
;
A
#
# COMPACT_ATOMS: atom_id res chain seq x y z
N MET A 1 -5.52 -9.13 5.00
CA MET A 1 -5.58 -7.72 4.60
C MET A 1 -5.74 -6.85 5.84
N VAL A 2 -4.88 -5.84 5.96
CA VAL A 2 -4.98 -4.81 7.02
C VAL A 2 -5.82 -3.65 6.46
N LEU A 3 -6.74 -3.12 7.25
CA LEU A 3 -7.72 -2.13 6.85
C LEU A 3 -7.66 -0.92 7.76
N ASP A 4 -7.70 0.26 7.17
CA ASP A 4 -7.91 1.51 7.89
C ASP A 4 -9.40 1.75 8.20
N GLY A 5 -9.68 2.90 8.81
CA GLY A 5 -11.03 3.30 9.17
C GLY A 5 -11.86 3.92 8.05
N ALA A 6 -11.47 3.86 6.76
CA ALA A 6 -12.26 4.52 5.72
C ALA A 6 -13.67 3.91 5.62
N GLY A 7 -14.69 4.75 5.38
CA GLY A 7 -16.10 4.32 5.44
C GLY A 7 -16.46 3.15 4.51
N ARG A 8 -15.69 2.92 3.44
CA ARG A 8 -15.85 1.75 2.56
C ARG A 8 -15.40 0.43 3.20
N HIS A 9 -14.44 0.46 4.13
CA HIS A 9 -13.95 -0.72 4.86
C HIS A 9 -14.78 -1.05 6.11
N GLN A 10 -15.65 -0.13 6.53
CA GLN A 10 -16.50 -0.31 7.70
C GLN A 10 -17.81 -1.05 7.40
N ARG A 11 -18.21 -1.15 6.13
CA ARG A 11 -19.45 -1.84 5.74
C ARG A 11 -19.34 -3.34 5.98
N GLN A 12 -20.32 -3.91 6.69
CA GLN A 12 -20.40 -5.35 7.00
C GLN A 12 -20.64 -6.24 5.78
N GLU A 13 -20.93 -5.67 4.60
CA GLU A 13 -21.19 -6.40 3.36
C GLU A 13 -19.93 -7.02 2.71
N LEU A 14 -18.74 -6.67 3.19
CA LEU A 14 -17.49 -7.30 2.74
C LEU A 14 -17.37 -8.67 3.41
N ALA A 15 -17.91 -9.70 2.78
CA ALA A 15 -17.64 -11.10 3.12
C ALA A 15 -16.30 -11.52 2.48
N PRO A 16 -15.18 -11.59 3.23
CA PRO A 16 -13.92 -12.05 2.67
C PRO A 16 -14.01 -13.55 2.32
N PRO A 17 -13.31 -14.01 1.28
CA PRO A 17 -13.11 -15.45 1.04
C PRO A 17 -12.50 -16.16 2.25
N GLU A 18 -12.67 -17.48 2.36
CA GLU A 18 -12.20 -18.27 3.52
C GLU A 18 -10.69 -18.15 3.78
N ASN A 19 -9.90 -17.92 2.73
CA ASN A 19 -8.44 -17.75 2.81
C ASN A 19 -8.00 -16.32 3.12
N LEU A 20 -8.92 -15.37 3.36
CA LEU A 20 -8.61 -13.98 3.61
C LEU A 20 -9.13 -13.55 4.99
N ARG A 21 -8.22 -13.03 5.82
CA ARG A 21 -8.58 -12.38 7.10
C ARG A 21 -8.50 -10.88 6.98
N LEU A 22 -9.49 -10.18 7.54
CA LEU A 22 -9.53 -8.72 7.61
C LEU A 22 -9.11 -8.28 9.02
N LEU A 23 -8.05 -7.47 9.12
CA LEU A 23 -7.56 -6.90 10.37
C LEU A 23 -7.82 -5.39 10.34
N LYS A 24 -8.67 -4.90 11.23
CA LYS A 24 -9.01 -3.47 11.33
C LYS A 24 -8.04 -2.78 12.27
N LEU A 25 -7.46 -1.68 11.80
CA LEU A 25 -6.61 -0.82 12.62
C LEU A 25 -7.44 0.08 13.55
N PRO A 26 -6.89 0.48 14.70
CA PRO A 26 -7.45 1.57 15.49
C PRO A 26 -7.50 2.88 14.66
N PRO A 27 -8.39 3.82 15.03
CA PRO A 27 -8.40 5.15 14.43
C PRO A 27 -7.04 5.84 14.54
N TYR A 28 -6.64 6.58 13.49
CA TYR A 28 -5.41 7.38 13.45
C TYR A 28 -4.12 6.59 13.65
N SER A 29 -4.06 5.34 13.17
CA SER A 29 -2.84 4.51 13.24
C SER A 29 -2.23 4.17 11.88
N PRO A 30 -1.84 5.17 11.05
CA PRO A 30 -1.23 4.93 9.74
C PRO A 30 0.09 4.17 9.82
N GLU A 31 0.83 4.27 10.93
CA GLU A 31 2.09 3.58 11.17
C GLU A 31 1.96 2.05 11.15
N PHE A 32 0.75 1.52 11.35
CA PHE A 32 0.47 0.09 11.27
C PHE A 32 -0.19 -0.34 9.95
N ASN A 33 -0.35 0.58 8.99
CA ASN A 33 -0.87 0.27 7.67
C ASN A 33 0.30 0.05 6.69
N PRO A 34 0.58 -1.18 6.24
CA PRO A 34 1.73 -1.44 5.36
C PRO A 34 1.68 -0.67 4.05
N VAL A 35 0.47 -0.37 3.56
CA VAL A 35 0.28 0.36 2.31
C VAL A 35 0.78 1.81 2.41
N GLU A 36 0.66 2.46 3.58
CA GLU A 36 1.18 3.82 3.79
C GLU A 36 2.71 3.86 3.64
N HIS A 37 3.41 2.91 4.27
CA HIS A 37 4.88 2.81 4.15
C HIS A 37 5.33 2.50 2.72
N LEU A 38 4.57 1.68 1.99
CA LEU A 38 4.85 1.40 0.59
C LEU A 38 4.72 2.67 -0.27
N TRP A 39 3.68 3.46 -0.02
CA TRP A 39 3.46 4.73 -0.72
C TRP A 39 4.51 5.78 -0.38
N ASP A 40 4.93 5.87 0.88
CA ASP A 40 5.98 6.80 1.28
C ASP A 40 7.31 6.48 0.59
N GLU A 41 7.69 5.20 0.53
CA GLU A 41 8.88 4.76 -0.19
C GLU A 41 8.78 5.06 -1.70
N LEU A 42 7.64 4.74 -2.32
CA LEU A 42 7.42 5.02 -3.75
C LEU A 42 7.50 6.53 -4.03
N ARG A 43 6.84 7.35 -3.21
CA ARG A 43 6.81 8.81 -3.36
C ARG A 43 8.21 9.39 -3.21
N GLU A 44 8.95 8.97 -2.20
CA GLU A 44 10.29 9.50 -1.93
C GLU A 44 11.28 9.12 -3.02
N LYS A 45 11.28 7.85 -3.46
CA LYS A 45 12.31 7.37 -4.40
C LYS A 45 11.96 7.65 -5.85
N SER A 46 10.69 7.54 -6.23
CA SER A 46 10.26 7.60 -7.64
C SER A 46 9.61 8.92 -8.04
N PHE A 47 9.13 9.74 -7.11
CA PHE A 47 8.38 10.98 -7.42
C PHE A 47 9.05 12.28 -6.94
N HIS A 48 10.28 12.21 -6.44
CA HIS A 48 10.96 13.40 -5.92
C HIS A 48 11.14 14.48 -7.01
N ASN A 49 10.62 15.69 -6.76
CA ASN A 49 10.73 16.85 -7.64
C ASN A 49 10.25 16.65 -9.09
N LEU A 50 9.34 15.70 -9.32
CA LEU A 50 8.72 15.49 -10.63
C LEU A 50 7.40 16.26 -10.74
N VAL A 51 7.18 16.84 -11.91
CA VAL A 51 5.90 17.45 -12.32
C VAL A 51 5.53 16.84 -13.67
N PHE A 52 4.25 16.50 -13.85
CA PHE A 52 3.74 15.85 -15.04
C PHE A 52 2.79 16.78 -15.78
N ASP A 53 2.88 16.80 -17.12
CA ASP A 53 2.05 17.64 -17.98
C ASP A 53 0.64 17.06 -18.21
N SER A 54 0.41 15.81 -17.83
CA SER A 54 -0.89 15.13 -17.92
C SER A 54 -1.04 14.02 -16.89
N ILE A 55 -2.28 13.58 -16.69
CA ILE A 55 -2.59 12.40 -15.87
C ILE A 55 -1.97 11.14 -16.52
N ASP A 56 -2.06 10.98 -17.84
CA ASP A 56 -1.48 9.82 -18.53
C ASP A 56 0.03 9.70 -18.31
N ALA A 57 0.75 10.83 -18.29
CA ALA A 57 2.19 10.85 -18.01
C ALA A 57 2.50 10.46 -16.55
N PHE A 58 1.68 10.93 -15.61
CA PHE A 58 1.77 10.54 -14.20
C PHE A 58 1.48 9.04 -14.00
N GLU A 59 0.41 8.53 -14.62
CA GLU A 59 0.01 7.12 -14.52
C GLU A 59 1.06 6.19 -15.13
N GLY A 60 1.59 6.51 -16.31
CA GLY A 60 2.66 5.72 -16.92
C GLY A 60 3.94 5.65 -16.08
N HIS A 61 4.30 6.77 -15.43
CA HIS A 61 5.41 6.79 -14.48
C HIS A 61 5.12 5.97 -13.22
N LEU A 62 3.92 6.12 -12.66
CA LEU A 62 3.45 5.37 -11.51
C LEU A 62 3.48 3.86 -11.77
N GLU A 63 2.96 3.41 -12.89
CA GLU A 63 2.98 1.99 -13.28
C GLU A 63 4.40 1.45 -13.40
N SER A 64 5.30 2.22 -14.01
CA SER A 64 6.71 1.82 -14.17
C SER A 64 7.39 1.66 -12.82
N ALA A 65 7.22 2.63 -11.91
CA ALA A 65 7.79 2.59 -10.58
C ALA A 65 7.20 1.46 -9.72
N LEU A 66 5.90 1.19 -9.84
CA LEU A 66 5.25 0.06 -9.15
C LEU A 66 5.76 -1.29 -9.67
N ARG A 67 5.99 -1.43 -10.99
CA ARG A 67 6.60 -2.63 -11.57
C ARG A 67 8.03 -2.85 -11.08
N GLU A 68 8.81 -1.80 -10.92
CA GLU A 68 10.16 -1.92 -10.34
C GLU A 68 10.08 -2.44 -8.90
N MET A 69 9.17 -1.90 -8.09
CA MET A 69 8.95 -2.39 -6.72
C MET A 69 8.45 -3.83 -6.67
N GLU A 70 7.51 -4.20 -7.55
CA GLU A 70 7.01 -5.58 -7.67
C GLU A 70 8.15 -6.59 -7.94
N ASN A 71 9.13 -6.18 -8.75
CA ASN A 71 10.28 -7.00 -9.08
C ASN A 71 11.38 -7.02 -8.00
N ASP A 72 11.31 -6.13 -6.99
CA ASP A 72 12.22 -6.10 -5.83
C ASP A 72 11.53 -6.60 -4.55
N LEU A 73 11.35 -7.92 -4.49
CA LEU A 73 10.73 -8.58 -3.35
C LEU A 73 11.49 -8.37 -2.04
N ALA A 74 12.81 -8.21 -2.07
CA ALA A 74 13.61 -8.01 -0.87
C ALA A 74 13.30 -6.65 -0.23
N ARG A 75 13.27 -5.60 -1.04
CA ARG A 75 12.89 -4.25 -0.61
C ARG A 75 11.46 -4.21 -0.09
N VAL A 76 10.49 -4.70 -0.86
CA VAL A 76 9.08 -4.72 -0.44
C VAL A 76 8.91 -5.47 0.88
N ARG A 77 9.53 -6.65 1.03
CA ARG A 77 9.47 -7.40 2.30
C ARG A 77 10.06 -6.60 3.46
N SER A 78 11.18 -5.90 3.26
CA SER A 78 11.77 -5.10 4.34
C SER A 78 10.85 -3.99 4.86
N ILE A 79 9.92 -3.51 4.03
CA ILE A 79 8.96 -2.44 4.36
C ILE A 79 7.70 -3.00 5.02
N VAL A 80 7.08 -4.03 4.42
CA VAL A 80 5.71 -4.46 4.79
C VAL A 80 5.63 -5.81 5.52
N ALA A 81 6.71 -6.60 5.54
CA ALA A 81 6.71 -7.96 6.10
C ALA A 81 6.89 -8.01 7.62
N TRP A 82 6.08 -7.27 8.37
CA TRP A 82 6.14 -7.32 9.83
C TRP A 82 5.73 -8.72 10.33
N THR A 83 6.39 -9.19 11.38
CA THR A 83 6.24 -10.55 11.92
C THR A 83 4.82 -10.87 12.44
N TRP A 84 4.02 -9.85 12.74
CA TRP A 84 2.63 -10.03 13.12
C TRP A 84 1.68 -10.16 11.92
N ILE A 85 2.12 -9.74 10.72
CA ILE A 85 1.39 -9.89 9.45
C ILE A 85 1.75 -11.21 8.79
N ILE A 86 3.05 -11.45 8.59
CA ILE A 86 3.56 -12.65 7.91
C ILE A 86 3.88 -13.68 9.00
N LYS A 87 2.91 -14.57 9.24
CA LYS A 87 3.07 -15.77 10.06
C LYS A 87 3.28 -16.99 9.17
#